data_AF-A0A845RM40-F1
#
_entry.id   AF-A0A845RM40-F1
#
_cell.length_a   1.000
_cell.length_b   1.000
_cell.length_c   1.000
_cell.angle_alpha   90.00
_cell.angle_beta   90.00
_cell.angle_gamma   90.00
#
_symmetry.space_group_name_H-M   'P 1'
#
loop_
_entity.id
_entity.type
_entity.pdbx_description
1 polymer ?
#
loop_
_entity_poly.entity_id
_entity_poly.type
_entity_poly.pdbx_seq_one_letter_code
_entity_poly.pdbx_strand_id
1 'polypeptide(L)'
;MSRDEIIAIFVGLLKKYIFEGVDRYEIVDELIEKIDINEIYSSDDFVISDCFYAIKHLTEDKYETSINELKYFLECFEGLREYNLEEKNNVITQK
;
A
#
# COMPACT_ATOMS: atom_id res chain seq x y z
N MET A 1 6.68 4.92 15.29
CA MET A 1 5.29 5.19 14.86
C MET A 1 4.44 4.03 15.29
N SER A 2 3.20 4.29 15.69
CA SER A 2 2.25 3.24 16.03
C SER A 2 1.73 2.60 14.74
N ARG A 3 1.30 1.34 14.84
CA ARG A 3 0.65 0.61 13.75
C ARG A 3 -0.47 1.41 13.09
N ASP A 4 -1.35 2.01 13.91
CA ASP A 4 -2.47 2.81 13.44
C ASP A 4 -2.05 4.09 12.71
N GLU A 5 -0.91 4.69 13.08
CA GLU A 5 -0.37 5.87 12.39
C GLU A 5 0.12 5.52 10.98
N ILE A 6 0.81 4.37 10.85
CA ILE A 6 1.27 3.86 9.55
C ILE A 6 0.08 3.55 8.65
N ILE A 7 -0.93 2.86 9.19
CA ILE A 7 -2.16 2.54 8.46
C ILE A 7 -2.89 3.82 8.02
N ALA A 8 -3.00 4.82 8.88
CA ALA A 8 -3.64 6.08 8.54
C ALA A 8 -2.94 6.78 7.36
N ILE A 9 -1.60 6.74 7.32
CA ILE A 9 -0.82 7.27 6.21
C ILE A 9 -1.08 6.48 4.93
N PHE A 10 -1.01 5.15 4.99
CA PHE A 10 -1.29 4.30 3.82
C PHE A 10 -2.69 4.53 3.26
N VAL A 11 -3.72 4.55 4.12
CA VAL A 11 -5.10 4.83 3.70
C VAL A 11 -5.21 6.20 3.01
N GLY A 12 -4.51 7.21 3.53
CA GLY A 12 -4.46 8.53 2.90
C GLY A 12 -3.83 8.50 1.51
N LEU A 13 -2.67 7.85 1.36
CA LEU A 13 -1.97 7.73 0.08
C LEU A 13 -2.77 6.92 -0.94
N LEU A 14 -3.36 5.79 -0.51
CA LEU A 14 -4.21 4.95 -1.35
C LEU A 14 -5.42 5.73 -1.85
N LYS A 15 -6.09 6.51 -0.99
CA LYS A 15 -7.26 7.31 -1.40
C LYS A 15 -6.89 8.40 -2.40
N LYS A 16 -5.78 9.11 -2.16
CA LYS A 16 -5.24 10.12 -3.10
C LYS A 16 -4.98 9.51 -4.47
N TYR A 17 -4.29 8.37 -4.52
CA TYR A 17 -3.97 7.72 -5.78
C TYR A 17 -5.21 7.17 -6.51
N ILE A 18 -6.07 6.44 -5.79
CA ILE A 18 -7.21 5.70 -6.37
C ILE A 18 -8.35 6.64 -6.77
N PHE A 19 -8.67 7.65 -5.95
CA PHE A 19 -9.87 8.46 -6.11
C PHE A 19 -9.60 9.89 -6.56
N GLU A 20 -8.48 10.47 -6.16
CA GLU A 20 -8.14 11.86 -6.51
C GLU A 20 -7.27 11.94 -7.79
N GLY A 21 -6.72 10.80 -8.25
CA GLY A 21 -5.93 10.73 -9.47
C GLY A 21 -4.57 11.41 -9.34
N VAL A 22 -4.02 11.48 -8.12
CA VAL A 22 -2.68 12.01 -7.86
C VAL A 22 -1.64 11.16 -8.58
N ASP A 23 -0.59 11.80 -9.08
CA ASP A 23 0.46 11.13 -9.82
C ASP A 23 1.23 10.12 -8.96
N ARG A 24 1.62 9.00 -9.58
CA ARG A 24 2.31 7.89 -8.90
C ARG A 24 3.65 8.29 -8.28
N TYR A 25 4.39 9.23 -8.89
CA TYR A 25 5.66 9.70 -8.34
C TYR A 25 5.42 10.53 -7.08
N GLU A 26 4.43 11.43 -7.09
CA GLU A 26 4.05 12.22 -5.93
C GLU A 26 3.64 11.35 -4.73
N ILE A 27 2.88 10.27 -4.98
CA ILE A 27 2.49 9.31 -3.94
C ILE A 27 3.70 8.59 -3.34
N VAL A 28 4.66 8.18 -4.16
CA VAL A 28 5.88 7.50 -3.69
C VAL A 28 6.81 8.46 -2.95
N ASP A 29 6.95 9.70 -3.40
CA ASP A 29 7.69 10.73 -2.66
C ASP A 29 7.05 10.98 -1.28
N GLU A 30 5.72 11.18 -1.22
CA GLU A 30 5.02 11.34 0.06
C GLU A 30 5.17 10.12 0.99
N LEU A 31 5.19 8.91 0.43
CA LEU A 31 5.43 7.68 1.19
C LEU A 31 6.80 7.73 1.87
N ILE A 32 7.85 8.02 1.10
CA ILE A 32 9.24 8.03 1.58
C ILE A 32 9.47 9.16 2.59
N GLU A 33 8.81 10.30 2.42
CA GLU A 33 8.89 11.41 3.38
C GLU A 33 8.18 11.11 4.71
N LYS A 34 7.08 10.36 4.67
CA LYS A 34 6.21 10.14 5.85
C LYS A 34 6.48 8.85 6.61
N ILE A 35 7.05 7.84 5.96
CA ILE A 35 7.24 6.51 6.52
C ILE A 35 8.73 6.22 6.67
N ASP A 36 9.16 5.99 7.91
CA ASP A 36 10.49 5.47 8.19
C ASP A 36 10.53 3.97 7.88
N ILE A 37 11.40 3.58 6.94
CA ILE A 37 11.56 2.19 6.52
C ILE A 37 11.99 1.26 7.68
N ASN A 38 12.70 1.79 8.70
CA ASN A 38 13.10 1.00 9.86
C ASN A 38 11.89 0.57 10.70
N GLU A 39 10.84 1.39 10.73
CA GLU A 39 9.58 1.05 11.41
C GLU A 39 8.84 -0.06 10.67
N ILE A 40 8.93 -0.09 9.34
CA ILE A 40 8.39 -1.17 8.52
C ILE A 40 9.14 -2.48 8.77
N TYR A 41 10.47 -2.45 8.79
CA TYR A 41 11.27 -3.66 9.07
C TYR A 41 11.12 -4.16 10.51
N SER A 42 10.86 -3.27 11.45
CA SER A 42 10.63 -3.61 12.87
C SER A 42 9.20 -4.06 13.14
N SER A 43 8.28 -3.81 12.20
CA SER A 43 6.90 -4.24 12.26
C SER A 43 6.80 -5.69 11.77
N ASP A 44 6.61 -6.65 12.68
CA ASP A 44 6.22 -8.03 12.35
C ASP A 44 4.83 -8.12 11.66
N ASP A 45 4.21 -6.99 11.30
CA ASP A 45 2.96 -6.91 10.56
C ASP A 45 3.19 -7.02 9.05
N PHE A 46 2.86 -8.19 8.51
CA PHE A 46 3.02 -8.50 7.10
C PHE A 46 2.19 -7.57 6.20
N VAL A 47 0.96 -7.19 6.56
CA VAL A 47 0.13 -6.32 5.69
C VAL A 47 0.72 -4.92 5.57
N ILE A 48 1.40 -4.44 6.62
CA ILE A 48 2.10 -3.15 6.60
C ILE A 48 3.29 -3.20 5.63
N SER A 49 4.15 -4.22 5.78
CA SER A 49 5.31 -4.37 4.90
C SER A 49 4.90 -4.53 3.43
N ASP A 50 3.86 -5.34 3.18
CA ASP A 50 3.38 -5.65 1.85
C ASP A 50 2.74 -4.43 1.16
N CYS A 51 1.93 -3.64 1.90
CA CYS A 51 1.39 -2.39 1.39
C CYS A 51 2.47 -1.35 1.12
N PHE A 52 3.50 -1.26 1.97
CA PHE A 52 4.63 -0.34 1.76
C PHE A 52 5.31 -0.61 0.41
N TYR A 53 5.65 -1.88 0.14
CA TYR A 53 6.27 -2.24 -1.14
C TYR A 53 5.32 -2.06 -2.32
N ALA A 54 4.03 -2.34 -2.16
CA ALA A 54 3.04 -2.09 -3.20
C ALA A 54 2.96 -0.61 -3.59
N ILE A 55 2.98 0.32 -2.63
CA ILE A 55 3.01 1.75 -2.94
C ILE A 55 4.38 2.13 -3.54
N LYS A 56 5.49 1.69 -2.94
CA LYS A 56 6.85 1.98 -3.44
C LYS A 56 7.05 1.55 -4.89
N HIS A 57 6.49 0.42 -5.31
CA HIS A 57 6.65 -0.13 -6.66
C HIS A 57 5.73 0.51 -7.70
N LEU A 58 4.91 1.51 -7.34
CA LEU A 58 4.11 2.25 -8.31
C LEU A 58 4.96 2.96 -9.38
N THR A 59 6.20 3.33 -9.06
CA THR A 59 7.12 4.00 -9.98
C THR A 59 8.09 3.04 -10.68
N GLU A 60 8.04 1.74 -10.37
CA GLU A 60 8.96 0.75 -10.94
C GLU A 60 8.45 0.20 -12.28
N ASP A 61 9.14 0.56 -13.36
CA ASP A 61 8.86 0.02 -14.70
C ASP A 61 8.91 -1.52 -14.70
N LYS A 62 7.84 -2.16 -15.23
CA LYS A 62 7.58 -3.61 -15.31
C LYS A 62 7.08 -4.30 -14.03
N TYR A 63 7.16 -3.65 -12.86
CA TYR A 63 6.63 -4.18 -11.60
C TYR A 63 5.53 -3.30 -11.01
N GLU A 64 4.97 -2.39 -11.82
CA GLU A 64 3.91 -1.49 -11.41
C GLU A 64 2.75 -2.27 -10.76
N THR A 65 2.53 -1.90 -9.50
CA THR A 65 1.43 -2.34 -8.67
C THR A 65 0.11 -1.88 -9.27
N SER A 66 -0.83 -2.82 -9.40
CA SER A 66 -2.11 -2.52 -10.03
C SER A 66 -3.05 -1.76 -9.08
N ILE A 67 -3.96 -0.95 -9.64
CA ILE A 67 -5.01 -0.27 -8.85
C ILE A 67 -5.86 -1.28 -8.05
N ASN A 68 -6.09 -2.48 -8.58
CA ASN A 68 -6.85 -3.52 -7.88
C ASN A 68 -6.12 -4.04 -6.63
N GLU A 69 -4.81 -4.21 -6.72
CA GLU A 69 -3.97 -4.57 -5.57
C GLU A 69 -4.00 -3.46 -4.51
N LEU A 70 -3.92 -2.18 -4.91
CA LEU A 70 -4.04 -1.07 -3.97
C LEU A 70 -5.42 -0.98 -3.30
N LYS A 71 -6.50 -1.25 -4.04
CA LYS A 71 -7.85 -1.32 -3.49
C LYS A 71 -7.98 -2.45 -2.47
N TYR A 72 -7.36 -3.61 -2.72
CA TYR A 72 -7.34 -4.72 -1.78
C TYR A 72 -6.76 -4.31 -0.42
N PHE A 73 -5.63 -3.60 -0.40
CA PHE A 73 -5.05 -3.07 0.84
C PHE A 73 -5.99 -2.08 1.53
N LEU A 74 -6.62 -1.19 0.76
CA LEU A 74 -7.58 -0.23 1.30
C LEU A 74 -8.75 -0.94 2.01
N GLU A 75 -9.33 -1.96 1.37
CA GLU A 75 -10.39 -2.78 1.97
C GLU A 75 -9.93 -3.48 3.26
N CYS A 76 -8.67 -3.95 3.29
CA CYS A 76 -8.09 -4.56 4.48
C CYS A 76 -7.97 -3.56 5.65
N PHE A 77 -7.49 -2.35 5.37
CA PHE A 77 -7.32 -1.32 6.40
C PHE A 77 -8.63 -0.72 6.90
N GLU A 78 -9.68 -0.70 6.06
CA GLU A 78 -11.02 -0.27 6.45
C GLU A 78 -11.82 -1.36 7.15
N GLY A 79 -11.26 -2.57 7.30
CA GLY A 79 -11.92 -3.70 7.95
C GLY A 79 -13.03 -4.34 7.12
N LEU A 80 -13.05 -4.07 5.81
CA LEU A 80 -14.00 -4.65 4.85
C LEU A 80 -13.56 -6.05 4.41
N ARG A 81 -12.26 -6.35 4.55
CA ARG A 81 -11.62 -7.60 4.15
C ARG A 81 -10.52 -7.96 5.14
N GLU A 82 -10.27 -9.26 5.35
CA GLU A 82 -9.10 -9.71 6.11
C GLU A 82 -7.92 -9.93 5.16
N TYR A 83 -6.72 -9.51 5.56
CA TYR A 83 -5.54 -9.67 4.71
C TYR A 83 -5.19 -11.17 4.54
N ASN A 84 -5.21 -11.62 3.29
CA ASN A 84 -4.80 -12.94 2.87
C ASN A 84 -3.85 -12.87 1.67
N LEU A 85 -2.68 -13.52 1.77
CA LEU A 85 -1.65 -13.49 0.71
C LEU A 85 -2.08 -14.25 -0.56
N GLU A 86 -2.77 -15.37 -0.42
CA GLU A 86 -3.26 -16.16 -1.57
C GLU A 86 -4.33 -15.40 -2.34
N GLU A 87 -5.27 -14.76 -1.63
CA GLU A 87 -6.31 -13.93 -2.24
C GLU A 87 -5.70 -12.71 -2.93
N LYS A 88 -4.72 -12.04 -2.30
CA LYS A 88 -4.00 -10.94 -2.93
C LYS A 88 -3.33 -11.38 -4.23
N ASN A 89 -2.62 -12.52 -4.23
CA ASN A 89 -1.96 -13.03 -5.42
C ASN A 89 -2.96 -13.32 -6.55
N ASN A 90 -4.15 -13.83 -6.22
CA ASN A 90 -5.23 -13.99 -7.19
C ASN A 90 -5.66 -12.64 -7.78
N VAL A 91 -5.85 -11.60 -6.95
CA VAL A 91 -6.17 -10.23 -7.41
C VAL A 91 -5.09 -9.68 -8.36
N ILE A 92 -3.82 -9.92 -8.06
CA ILE A 92 -2.69 -9.47 -8.89
C ILE A 92 -2.66 -10.20 -10.25
N THR A 93 -2.98 -11.51 -10.27
CA THR A 93 -2.96 -12.31 -11.51
C THR A 93 -4.14 -12.06 -12.45
N GLN A 94 -5.20 -11.39 -12.02
CA GLN A 94 -6.36 -11.03 -12.85
C GLN A 94 -6.15 -9.73 -13.67
N LYS A 95 -4.90 -9.44 -14.07
CA LYS A 95 -4.54 -8.26 -14.90
C LYS A 95 -5.24 -8.24 -16.26
#